data_AF-A0A6J2KFG6-F1
#
_entry.id   AF-A0A6J2KFG6-F1
#
_cell.length_a   1.000
_cell.length_b   1.000
_cell.length_c   1.000
_cell.angle_alpha   90.00
_cell.angle_beta   90.00
_cell.angle_gamma   90.00
#
_symmetry.space_group_name_H-M   'P 1'
#
loop_
_entity.id
_entity.type
_entity.pdbx_description
1 polymer ?
#
loop_
_entity_poly.entity_id
_entity_poly.type
_entity_poly.pdbx_seq_one_letter_code
_entity_poly.pdbx_strand_id
1 'polypeptide(L)'
;MSENVKIDLSGEINATTEKKGFQKYVNDAELLLQHVRSGAAPALLMGVLSSRRSWTQFVATDNFKVPVSIPRLSRRFYRNIEYFQANYLIVFLGLFAYCLITSPLLLITMVASFFGYRKLTSGPNTWKIGGWELTKPQQYVIAAAGSMALCWLAGAGAVLFWVLGATVTVVALHASFFDAEALPNLEDPEQFPMIEQV
;
A
#
# COMPACT_ATOMS: atom_id res chain seq x y z
N MET A 1 14.21 -51.61 35.75
CA MET A 1 14.89 -50.32 35.48
C MET A 1 14.29 -49.75 34.20
N SER A 2 13.27 -48.90 34.35
CA SER A 2 12.54 -48.26 33.27
C SER A 2 12.94 -46.80 33.21
N GLU A 3 13.83 -46.45 32.29
CA GLU A 3 14.19 -45.06 32.01
C GLU A 3 13.20 -44.50 30.98
N ASN A 4 12.24 -43.69 31.45
CA ASN A 4 11.34 -42.95 30.59
C ASN A 4 12.10 -41.74 30.03
N VAL A 5 12.54 -41.83 28.78
CA VAL A 5 13.06 -40.69 28.02
C VAL A 5 11.89 -39.75 27.72
N LYS A 6 11.82 -38.64 28.44
CA LYS A 6 10.83 -37.58 28.23
C LYS A 6 11.29 -36.71 27.05
N ILE A 7 10.84 -37.04 25.84
CA ILE A 7 11.08 -36.21 24.67
C ILE A 7 10.17 -34.99 24.77
N ASP A 8 10.77 -33.82 25.00
CA ASP A 8 10.05 -32.55 25.04
C ASP A 8 9.67 -32.13 23.61
N LEU A 9 8.47 -32.54 23.18
CA LEU A 9 7.86 -32.19 21.90
C LEU A 9 7.05 -30.89 22.01
N SER A 10 7.49 -29.93 22.84
CA SER A 10 6.92 -28.58 22.81
C SER A 10 7.67 -27.76 21.76
N GLY A 11 7.31 -27.97 20.49
CA GLY A 11 7.58 -26.97 19.49
C GLY A 11 6.81 -25.71 19.89
N GLU A 12 7.48 -24.75 20.53
CA GLU A 12 6.96 -23.41 20.71
C GLU A 12 6.77 -22.79 19.32
N ILE A 13 5.60 -23.03 18.75
CA ILE A 13 5.19 -22.43 17.49
C ILE A 13 5.25 -20.92 17.69
N ASN A 14 6.04 -20.29 16.83
CA ASN A 14 6.41 -18.88 16.73
C ASN A 14 5.18 -17.92 16.62
N ALA A 15 4.26 -17.95 17.58
CA ALA A 15 3.02 -17.17 17.58
C ALA A 15 3.22 -15.74 18.11
N THR A 16 4.32 -15.49 18.84
CA THR A 16 4.62 -14.18 19.43
C THR A 16 5.28 -13.22 18.44
N THR A 17 6.10 -13.71 17.50
CA THR A 17 6.75 -12.86 16.48
C THR A 17 5.75 -12.41 15.41
N GLU A 18 4.87 -13.30 14.95
CA GLU A 18 3.89 -12.97 13.92
C GLU A 18 2.87 -11.92 14.40
N LYS A 19 2.39 -12.05 15.65
CA LYS A 19 1.51 -11.05 16.27
C LYS A 19 2.16 -9.68 16.41
N LYS A 20 3.45 -9.62 16.76
CA LYS A 20 4.21 -8.36 16.84
C LYS A 20 4.37 -7.70 15.46
N GLY A 21 4.61 -8.50 14.42
CA GLY A 21 4.70 -8.01 13.05
C GLY A 21 3.40 -7.40 12.56
N PHE A 22 2.28 -8.12 12.67
CA PHE A 22 0.97 -7.61 12.27
C PHE A 22 0.59 -6.33 13.04
N GLN A 23 0.81 -6.30 14.35
CA GLN A 23 0.50 -5.14 15.18
C GLN A 23 1.29 -3.89 14.76
N LYS A 24 2.55 -4.06 14.35
CA LYS A 24 3.36 -2.95 13.81
C LYS A 24 2.71 -2.33 12.59
N TYR A 25 2.29 -3.14 11.62
CA TYR A 25 1.60 -2.63 10.41
C TYR A 25 0.28 -1.92 10.72
N VAL A 26 -0.48 -2.42 11.70
CA VAL A 26 -1.72 -1.77 12.14
C VAL A 26 -1.44 -0.41 12.76
N ASN A 27 -0.45 -0.33 13.66
CA ASN A 27 -0.07 0.94 14.30
C ASN A 27 0.46 1.95 13.28
N ASP A 28 1.28 1.51 12.33
CA ASP A 28 1.80 2.35 11.25
C ASP A 28 0.63 2.89 10.38
N ALA A 29 -0.35 2.05 10.05
CA ALA A 29 -1.54 2.46 9.31
C ALA A 29 -2.39 3.48 10.08
N GLU A 30 -2.58 3.29 11.39
CA GLU A 30 -3.28 4.26 12.24
C GLU A 30 -2.54 5.60 12.30
N LEU A 31 -1.21 5.57 12.43
CA LEU A 31 -0.38 6.76 12.45
C LEU A 31 -0.47 7.53 11.12
N LEU A 32 -0.46 6.83 9.99
CA LEU A 32 -0.69 7.44 8.68
C LEU A 32 -2.07 8.07 8.57
N LEU A 33 -3.12 7.38 9.04
CA LEU A 33 -4.48 7.93 9.06
C LEU A 33 -4.60 9.18 9.92
N GLN A 34 -3.91 9.22 11.07
CA GLN A 34 -3.84 10.41 11.91
C GLN A 34 -3.17 11.59 11.20
N HIS A 35 -2.06 11.34 10.50
CA HIS A 35 -1.36 12.38 9.73
C HIS A 35 -2.17 12.88 8.52
N VAL A 36 -2.92 12.00 7.85
CA VAL A 36 -3.85 12.41 6.79
C VAL A 36 -4.97 13.26 7.39
N ARG A 37 -5.54 12.85 8.53
CA ARG A 37 -6.63 13.58 9.21
C ARG A 37 -6.19 14.93 9.76
N SER A 38 -4.92 15.08 10.16
CA SER A 38 -4.36 16.34 10.67
C SER A 38 -3.97 17.32 9.56
N GLY A 39 -4.11 16.95 8.27
CA GLY A 39 -3.71 17.78 7.14
C GLY A 39 -2.21 17.72 6.82
N ALA A 40 -1.46 16.82 7.45
CA ALA A 40 -0.03 16.60 7.23
C ALA A 40 0.28 15.74 5.98
N ALA A 41 -0.67 15.59 5.05
CA ALA A 41 -0.48 14.85 3.81
C ALA A 41 0.77 15.28 3.00
N PRO A 42 1.11 16.58 2.88
CA PRO A 42 2.34 16.99 2.21
C PRO A 42 3.61 16.46 2.89
N ALA A 43 3.63 16.42 4.22
CA ALA A 43 4.75 15.90 5.00
C ALA A 43 4.91 14.39 4.83
N LEU A 44 3.80 13.65 4.76
CA LEU A 44 3.83 12.21 4.44
C LEU A 44 4.39 11.95 3.04
N LEU A 45 3.97 12.73 2.04
CA LEU A 45 4.51 12.62 0.69
C LEU A 45 6.00 12.91 0.70
N MET A 46 6.44 13.97 1.38
CA MET A 46 7.86 14.27 1.53
C MET A 46 8.64 13.13 2.21
N GLY A 47 8.08 12.52 3.26
CA GLY A 47 8.67 11.36 3.93
C GLY A 47 8.76 10.12 3.05
N VAL A 48 7.73 9.85 2.24
CA VAL A 48 7.77 8.77 1.25
C VAL A 48 8.82 9.07 0.18
N LEU A 49 8.90 10.33 -0.28
CA LEU A 49 9.85 10.76 -1.31
C LEU A 49 11.29 10.76 -0.82
N SER A 50 11.53 11.00 0.48
CA SER A 50 12.86 10.97 1.10
C SER A 50 13.33 9.54 1.43
N SER A 51 12.40 8.63 1.73
CA SER A 51 12.69 7.21 1.98
C SER A 51 12.96 6.41 0.70
N ARG A 52 12.86 7.04 -0.48
CA ARG A 52 13.08 6.38 -1.77
C ARG A 52 14.53 5.99 -1.96
N ARG A 53 14.73 4.79 -2.52
CA ARG A 53 16.04 4.36 -3.00
C ARG A 53 16.29 4.91 -4.40
N SER A 54 17.56 5.00 -4.77
CA SER A 54 17.97 5.57 -6.06
C SER A 54 17.32 4.80 -7.22
N TRP A 55 16.77 5.55 -8.19
CA TRP A 55 16.15 4.96 -9.38
C TRP A 55 17.16 4.26 -10.27
N THR A 56 18.41 4.73 -10.27
CA THR A 56 19.52 4.09 -10.99
C THR A 56 19.79 2.69 -10.46
N GLN A 57 19.78 2.50 -9.14
CA GLN A 57 19.92 1.17 -8.53
C GLN A 57 18.68 0.30 -8.77
N PHE A 58 17.47 0.90 -8.73
CA PHE A 58 16.23 0.19 -9.00
C PHE A 58 16.19 -0.38 -10.43
N VAL A 59 16.59 0.40 -11.43
CA VAL A 59 16.52 -0.01 -12.86
C VAL A 59 17.81 -0.70 -13.34
N ALA A 60 18.84 -0.82 -12.50
CA ALA A 60 20.13 -1.41 -12.85
C ALA A 60 19.98 -2.83 -13.43
N THR A 61 19.93 -2.91 -14.77
CA THR A 61 19.54 -4.12 -15.51
C THR A 61 20.60 -5.22 -15.36
N ASP A 62 21.84 -4.82 -15.04
CA ASP A 62 22.96 -5.71 -14.75
C ASP A 62 22.73 -6.64 -13.54
N ASN A 63 21.83 -6.23 -12.63
CA ASN A 63 21.48 -7.00 -11.45
C ASN A 63 20.32 -7.98 -11.69
N PHE A 64 19.74 -8.05 -12.89
CA PHE A 64 18.65 -8.98 -13.18
C PHE A 64 19.22 -10.37 -13.49
N LYS A 65 18.96 -11.33 -12.60
CA LYS A 65 19.44 -12.71 -12.75
C LYS A 65 18.31 -13.69 -12.53
N VAL A 66 18.15 -14.62 -13.48
CA VAL A 66 17.15 -15.70 -13.37
C VAL A 66 17.49 -16.57 -12.15
N PRO A 67 16.55 -16.76 -11.20
CA PRO A 67 16.78 -17.57 -10.01
C PRO A 67 16.95 -19.04 -10.39
N VAL A 68 17.96 -19.69 -9.82
CA VAL A 68 18.25 -21.12 -10.04
C VAL A 68 17.25 -22.03 -9.30
N SER A 69 16.54 -21.52 -8.28
CA SER A 69 15.57 -22.30 -7.51
C SER A 69 14.46 -21.46 -6.85
N ILE A 70 13.30 -22.08 -6.62
CA ILE A 70 12.09 -21.46 -6.03
C ILE A 70 12.32 -20.94 -4.59
N PRO A 71 13.03 -21.65 -3.68
CA PRO A 71 13.32 -21.11 -2.34
C PRO A 71 14.23 -19.87 -2.35
N ARG A 72 15.16 -19.79 -3.32
CA ARG A 72 15.97 -18.58 -3.50
C ARG A 72 15.15 -17.42 -4.05
N LEU A 73 14.19 -17.72 -4.92
CA LEU A 73 13.26 -16.74 -5.48
C LEU A 73 12.40 -16.08 -4.39
N SER A 74 11.78 -16.87 -3.51
CA SER A 74 10.96 -16.31 -2.42
C SER A 74 11.78 -15.44 -1.48
N ARG A 75 13.01 -15.85 -1.12
CA ARG A 75 13.92 -15.04 -0.31
C ARG A 75 14.29 -13.71 -0.99
N ARG A 76 14.58 -13.73 -2.30
CA ARG A 76 14.84 -12.51 -3.08
C ARG A 76 13.62 -11.59 -3.11
N PHE A 77 12.45 -12.16 -3.32
CA PHE A 77 11.18 -11.44 -3.36
C PHE A 77 10.92 -10.64 -2.07
N TYR A 78 10.98 -11.29 -0.90
CA TYR A 78 10.74 -10.61 0.38
C TYR A 78 11.78 -9.52 0.67
N ARG A 79 13.07 -9.81 0.46
CA ARG A 79 14.15 -8.85 0.68
C ARG A 79 14.03 -7.63 -0.24
N ASN A 80 13.70 -7.85 -1.51
CA ASN A 80 13.54 -6.75 -2.47
C ASN A 80 12.29 -5.90 -2.18
N ILE A 81 11.19 -6.51 -1.72
CA ILE A 81 9.98 -5.79 -1.28
C ILE A 81 10.28 -4.85 -0.12
N GLU A 82 11.00 -5.33 0.88
CA GLU A 82 11.38 -4.52 2.03
C GLU A 82 12.35 -3.41 1.64
N TYR A 83 13.34 -3.72 0.79
CA TYR A 83 14.37 -2.75 0.39
C TYR A 83 13.82 -1.62 -0.51
N PHE A 84 12.97 -1.95 -1.50
CA PHE A 84 12.45 -1.00 -2.48
C PHE A 84 10.99 -0.60 -2.23
N GLN A 85 10.49 -0.75 -1.00
CA GLN A 85 9.09 -0.47 -0.63
C GLN A 85 8.59 0.89 -1.14
N ALA A 86 9.36 1.97 -0.91
CA ALA A 86 8.99 3.31 -1.33
C ALA A 86 8.96 3.47 -2.87
N ASN A 87 9.88 2.83 -3.59
CA ASN A 87 9.90 2.83 -5.05
C ASN A 87 8.68 2.10 -5.61
N TYR A 88 8.34 0.92 -5.07
CA TYR A 88 7.13 0.18 -5.48
C TYR A 88 5.84 0.92 -5.19
N LEU A 89 5.75 1.62 -4.05
CA LEU A 89 4.61 2.48 -3.73
C LEU A 89 4.42 3.56 -4.79
N ILE A 90 5.50 4.13 -5.32
CA ILE A 90 5.42 5.19 -6.34
C ILE A 90 5.05 4.63 -7.70
N VAL A 91 5.56 3.44 -8.05
CA VAL A 91 5.11 2.74 -9.26
C VAL A 91 3.60 2.48 -9.15
N PHE A 92 3.12 1.96 -8.02
CA PHE A 92 1.69 1.77 -7.77
C PHE A 92 0.90 3.08 -7.92
N LEU A 93 1.32 4.16 -7.27
CA LEU A 93 0.65 5.46 -7.36
C LEU A 93 0.65 6.03 -8.78
N GLY A 94 1.75 5.84 -9.52
CA GLY A 94 1.86 6.25 -10.92
C GLY A 94 0.90 5.46 -11.84
N LEU A 95 0.85 4.13 -11.71
CA LEU A 95 -0.11 3.30 -12.44
C LEU A 95 -1.55 3.63 -12.06
N PHE A 96 -1.82 3.85 -10.77
CA PHE A 96 -3.15 4.23 -10.28
C PHE A 96 -3.58 5.58 -10.90
N ALA A 97 -2.72 6.59 -10.86
CA ALA A 97 -3.00 7.89 -11.48
C ALA A 97 -3.19 7.79 -12.99
N TYR A 98 -2.34 7.01 -13.69
CA TYR A 98 -2.48 6.75 -15.12
C TYR A 98 -3.85 6.14 -15.47
N CYS A 99 -4.30 5.14 -14.69
CA CYS A 99 -5.60 4.51 -14.89
C CYS A 99 -6.78 5.45 -14.61
N LEU A 100 -6.67 6.34 -13.61
CA LEU A 100 -7.68 7.37 -13.34
C LEU A 100 -7.78 8.38 -14.50
N ILE A 101 -6.65 8.84 -15.05
CA ILE A 101 -6.62 9.78 -16.17
C ILE A 101 -7.20 9.15 -17.43
N THR A 102 -6.87 7.89 -17.69
CA THR A 102 -7.34 7.14 -18.87
C THR A 102 -8.84 6.78 -18.78
N SER A 103 -9.44 6.91 -17.58
CA SER A 103 -10.84 6.55 -17.31
C SER A 103 -11.67 7.80 -16.99
N PRO A 104 -12.07 8.62 -17.99
CA PRO A 104 -12.74 9.90 -17.76
C PRO A 104 -14.07 9.76 -17.00
N LEU A 105 -14.79 8.65 -17.17
CA LEU A 105 -16.05 8.38 -16.45
C LEU A 105 -15.84 8.22 -14.93
N LEU A 106 -14.74 7.56 -14.52
CA LEU A 106 -14.41 7.43 -13.10
C LEU A 106 -14.01 8.76 -12.49
N LEU A 107 -13.27 9.57 -13.23
CA LEU A 107 -12.88 10.90 -12.78
C LEU A 107 -14.13 11.77 -12.55
N ILE A 108 -15.08 11.77 -13.49
CA ILE A 108 -16.34 12.51 -13.35
C ILE A 108 -17.15 12.01 -12.15
N THR A 109 -17.30 10.70 -11.96
CA THR A 109 -18.05 10.14 -10.84
C THR A 109 -17.38 10.41 -9.49
N MET A 110 -16.04 10.40 -9.44
CA MET A 110 -15.29 10.78 -8.23
C MET A 110 -15.48 12.25 -7.88
N VAL A 111 -15.36 13.14 -8.87
CA VAL A 111 -15.57 14.58 -8.70
C VAL A 111 -17.02 14.88 -8.28
N ALA A 112 -18.00 14.26 -8.93
CA ALA A 112 -19.42 14.40 -8.59
C ALA A 112 -19.69 13.92 -7.15
N SER A 113 -19.11 12.78 -6.75
CA SER A 113 -19.23 12.25 -5.40
C SER A 113 -18.58 13.17 -4.36
N PHE A 114 -17.41 13.73 -4.67
CA PHE A 114 -16.71 14.68 -3.80
C PHE A 114 -17.54 15.95 -3.57
N PHE A 115 -18.05 16.57 -4.63
CA PHE A 115 -18.92 17.74 -4.50
C PHE A 115 -20.25 17.41 -3.82
N GLY A 116 -20.82 16.23 -4.08
CA GLY A 116 -22.01 15.74 -3.40
C GLY A 116 -21.79 15.61 -1.89
N TYR A 117 -20.69 14.98 -1.47
CA TYR A 117 -20.30 14.87 -0.07
C TYR A 117 -20.07 16.24 0.58
N ARG A 118 -19.32 17.12 -0.08
CA ARG A 118 -19.04 18.48 0.43
C ARG A 118 -20.33 19.28 0.65
N LYS A 119 -21.24 19.21 -0.32
CA LYS A 119 -22.57 19.85 -0.22
C LYS A 119 -23.38 19.28 0.95
N LEU A 120 -23.27 17.98 1.19
CA LEU A 120 -23.95 17.32 2.31
C LEU A 120 -23.38 17.74 3.67
N THR A 121 -22.05 17.84 3.78
CA THR A 121 -21.38 18.28 5.02
C THR A 121 -21.70 19.73 5.35
N SER A 122 -21.71 20.63 4.35
CA SER A 122 -22.07 22.05 4.52
C SER A 122 -23.58 22.30 4.63
N GLY A 123 -24.41 21.29 4.37
CA GLY A 123 -25.87 21.39 4.40
C GLY A 123 -26.50 21.25 5.79
N PRO A 124 -27.83 21.44 5.87
CA PRO A 124 -28.58 21.33 7.11
C PRO A 124 -28.50 19.92 7.72
N ASN A 125 -28.57 19.85 9.06
CA ASN A 125 -28.43 18.59 9.80
C ASN A 125 -29.57 17.59 9.57
N THR A 126 -30.73 18.08 9.14
CA THR A 126 -31.90 17.28 8.86
C THR A 126 -32.46 17.68 7.51
N TRP A 127 -32.72 16.71 6.64
CA TRP A 127 -33.42 16.91 5.37
C TRP A 127 -34.84 16.40 5.54
N LYS A 128 -35.82 17.25 5.24
CA LYS A 128 -37.23 16.83 5.21
C LYS A 128 -37.60 16.54 3.78
N ILE A 129 -37.82 15.26 3.46
CA ILE A 129 -38.34 14.84 2.16
C ILE A 129 -39.76 14.33 2.43
N GLY A 130 -40.76 15.15 2.10
CA GLY A 130 -42.15 14.91 2.50
C GLY A 130 -42.33 14.96 4.02
N GLY A 131 -42.82 13.87 4.61
CA GLY A 131 -43.03 13.73 6.06
C GLY A 131 -41.90 13.02 6.83
N TRP A 132 -40.83 12.61 6.14
CA TRP A 132 -39.70 11.88 6.75
C TRP A 132 -38.54 12.82 7.02
N GLU A 133 -37.99 12.75 8.25
CA GLU A 133 -36.78 13.51 8.64
C GLU A 133 -35.55 12.62 8.50
N LEU A 134 -34.64 13.02 7.61
CA LEU A 134 -33.41 12.29 7.35
C LEU A 134 -32.26 12.90 8.16
N THR A 135 -31.70 12.11 9.07
CA THR A 135 -30.56 12.51 9.92
C THR A 135 -29.24 12.55 9.12
N LYS A 136 -28.25 13.35 9.55
CA LYS A 136 -26.92 13.42 8.89
C LYS A 136 -26.26 12.05 8.65
N PRO A 137 -26.24 11.10 9.60
CA PRO A 137 -25.65 9.79 9.36
C PRO A 137 -26.35 9.06 8.20
N GLN A 138 -27.69 9.08 8.15
CA GLN A 138 -28.45 8.47 7.06
C GLN A 138 -28.18 9.13 5.72
N GLN A 139 -28.05 10.46 5.70
CA GLN A 139 -27.66 11.19 4.50
C GLN A 139 -26.28 10.73 3.97
N TYR A 140 -25.28 10.56 4.86
CA TYR A 140 -23.96 10.06 4.47
C TYR A 140 -24.03 8.62 3.95
N VAL A 141 -24.85 7.76 4.56
CA VAL A 141 -25.05 6.39 4.08
C VAL A 141 -25.67 6.38 2.69
N ILE A 142 -26.69 7.21 2.42
CA ILE A 142 -27.30 7.30 1.09
C ILE A 142 -26.31 7.87 0.07
N ALA A 143 -25.55 8.90 0.44
CA ALA A 143 -24.53 9.46 -0.44
C ALA A 143 -23.42 8.45 -0.75
N ALA A 144 -22.99 7.66 0.24
CA ALA A 144 -22.00 6.60 0.06
C ALA A 144 -22.54 5.43 -0.79
N ALA A 145 -23.80 5.03 -0.60
CA ALA A 145 -24.43 4.00 -1.42
C ALA A 145 -24.58 4.48 -2.88
N GLY A 146 -25.02 5.73 -3.07
CA GLY A 146 -25.15 6.34 -4.39
C GLY A 146 -23.81 6.50 -5.10
N SER A 147 -22.77 6.96 -4.41
CA SER A 147 -21.43 7.04 -4.99
C SER A 147 -20.87 5.66 -5.33
N MET A 148 -21.10 4.65 -4.49
CA MET A 148 -20.69 3.27 -4.76
C MET A 148 -21.37 2.71 -6.01
N ALA A 149 -22.68 2.93 -6.17
CA ALA A 149 -23.43 2.53 -7.36
C ALA A 149 -22.92 3.24 -8.62
N LEU A 150 -22.65 4.55 -8.54
CA LEU A 150 -22.08 5.32 -9.64
C LEU A 150 -20.68 4.84 -10.02
N CYS A 151 -19.81 4.58 -9.04
CA CYS A 151 -18.48 4.02 -9.27
C CYS A 151 -18.54 2.63 -9.93
N TRP A 152 -19.49 1.79 -9.52
CA TRP A 152 -19.70 0.49 -10.15
C TRP A 152 -20.09 0.62 -11.62
N LEU A 153 -21.06 1.50 -11.92
CA LEU A 153 -21.48 1.80 -13.29
C LEU A 153 -20.37 2.43 -14.15
N ALA A 154 -19.52 3.25 -13.53
CA ALA A 154 -18.36 3.85 -14.18
C ALA A 154 -17.19 2.86 -14.40
N GLY A 155 -17.32 1.60 -13.96
CA GLY A 155 -16.31 0.56 -14.19
C GLY A 155 -15.17 0.56 -13.17
N ALA A 156 -15.38 1.07 -11.95
CA ALA A 156 -14.35 1.13 -10.90
C ALA A 156 -13.73 -0.25 -10.63
N GLY A 157 -14.54 -1.32 -10.64
CA GLY A 157 -14.06 -2.68 -10.41
C GLY A 157 -13.03 -3.13 -11.45
N ALA A 158 -13.28 -2.87 -12.74
CA ALA A 158 -12.34 -3.23 -13.81
C ALA A 158 -11.03 -2.43 -13.68
N VAL A 159 -11.12 -1.14 -13.36
CA VAL A 159 -9.94 -0.29 -13.17
C VAL A 159 -9.12 -0.73 -11.96
N LEU A 160 -9.75 -1.02 -10.84
CA LEU A 160 -9.07 -1.54 -9.65
C LEU A 160 -8.40 -2.88 -9.94
N PHE A 161 -9.08 -3.79 -10.63
CA PHE A 161 -8.50 -5.07 -11.04
C PHE A 161 -7.26 -4.87 -11.90
N TRP A 162 -7.31 -4.00 -12.91
CA TRP A 162 -6.16 -3.74 -13.78
C TRP A 162 -5.01 -3.05 -13.06
N VAL A 163 -5.28 -2.04 -12.23
CA VAL A 163 -4.22 -1.35 -11.47
C VAL A 163 -3.54 -2.31 -10.49
N LEU A 164 -4.32 -3.04 -9.71
CA LEU A 164 -3.79 -3.99 -8.73
C LEU A 164 -3.05 -5.12 -9.43
N GLY A 165 -3.64 -5.70 -10.48
CA GLY A 165 -3.02 -6.76 -11.27
C GLY A 165 -1.69 -6.31 -11.89
N ALA A 166 -1.70 -5.18 -12.62
CA ALA A 166 -0.48 -4.65 -13.24
C ALA A 166 0.60 -4.32 -12.20
N THR A 167 0.21 -3.72 -11.07
CA THR A 167 1.16 -3.41 -9.99
C THR A 167 1.76 -4.69 -9.40
N VAL A 168 0.93 -5.66 -9.03
CA VAL A 168 1.39 -6.93 -8.47
C VAL A 168 2.31 -7.62 -9.47
N THR A 169 1.97 -7.67 -10.76
CA THR A 169 2.81 -8.28 -11.79
C THR A 169 4.15 -7.55 -11.93
N VAL A 170 4.16 -6.22 -12.05
CA VAL A 170 5.39 -5.43 -12.22
C VAL A 170 6.28 -5.53 -10.98
N VAL A 171 5.72 -5.34 -9.78
CA VAL A 171 6.45 -5.42 -8.52
C VAL A 171 6.95 -6.84 -8.30
N ALA A 172 6.13 -7.86 -8.54
CA ALA A 172 6.53 -9.24 -8.34
C ALA A 172 7.63 -9.66 -9.32
N LEU A 173 7.53 -9.25 -10.59
CA LEU A 173 8.58 -9.49 -11.58
C LEU A 173 9.87 -8.79 -11.17
N HIS A 174 9.82 -7.51 -10.83
CA HIS A 174 11.00 -6.79 -10.37
C HIS A 174 11.62 -7.44 -9.12
N ALA A 175 10.82 -7.68 -8.08
CA ALA A 175 11.28 -8.26 -6.83
C ALA A 175 11.80 -9.70 -6.99
N SER A 176 11.30 -10.45 -7.97
CA SER A 176 11.72 -11.83 -8.23
C SER A 176 13.05 -11.92 -8.98
N PHE A 177 13.24 -11.04 -9.98
CA PHE A 177 14.38 -11.11 -10.88
C PHE A 177 15.56 -10.22 -10.46
N PHE A 178 15.32 -9.20 -9.62
CA PHE A 178 16.39 -8.37 -9.09
C PHE A 178 17.26 -9.18 -8.11
N ASP A 179 18.57 -9.24 -8.38
CA ASP A 179 19.51 -10.00 -7.56
C ASP A 179 19.70 -9.31 -6.22
N ALA A 180 19.02 -9.83 -5.21
CA ALA A 180 19.04 -9.22 -3.90
C ALA A 180 20.42 -9.34 -3.22
N GLU A 181 21.36 -10.14 -3.75
CA GLU A 181 22.76 -10.24 -3.27
C GLU A 181 23.61 -9.03 -3.68
N ALA A 182 23.14 -8.24 -4.66
CA ALA A 182 23.74 -6.95 -5.01
C ALA A 182 23.30 -5.81 -4.06
N LEU A 183 22.42 -6.10 -3.09
CA LEU A 183 21.96 -5.12 -2.11
C LEU A 183 22.90 -5.10 -0.89
N PRO A 184 23.21 -3.91 -0.35
CA PRO A 184 23.91 -3.81 0.92
C PRO A 184 23.08 -4.49 2.02
N ASN A 185 23.76 -5.15 2.97
CA ASN A 185 23.08 -5.74 4.11
C ASN A 185 22.38 -4.64 4.91
N LEU A 186 21.08 -4.81 5.16
CA LEU A 186 20.28 -3.85 5.94
C LEU A 186 20.74 -3.70 7.40
N GLU A 187 21.66 -4.56 7.84
CA GLU A 187 22.24 -4.60 9.20
C GLU A 187 23.57 -3.86 9.31
N ASP A 188 24.12 -3.30 8.22
CA ASP A 188 25.38 -2.57 8.24
C ASP A 188 25.15 -1.06 8.03
N PRO A 189 24.99 -0.27 9.11
CA PRO A 189 24.76 1.18 9.03
C PRO A 189 25.95 1.98 8.49
N GLU A 190 27.13 1.36 8.31
CA GLU A 190 28.37 2.03 7.90
C GLU A 190 28.50 2.21 6.37
N GLN A 191 27.65 1.57 5.56
CA GLN A 191 27.70 1.69 4.09
C GLN A 191 26.73 2.74 3.54
N PHE A 192 26.57 3.86 4.25
CA PHE A 192 26.18 5.11 3.60
C PHE A 192 27.45 5.72 3.01
N PRO A 193 27.63 5.78 1.69
CA PRO A 193 28.70 6.60 1.13
C PRO A 193 28.41 8.02 1.60
N MET A 194 29.32 8.53 2.44
CA MET A 194 29.48 9.93 2.74
C MET A 194 29.29 10.69 1.43
N ILE A 195 28.19 11.45 1.36
CA ILE A 195 27.95 12.37 0.26
C ILE A 195 29.14 13.31 0.30
N GLU A 196 30.08 13.10 -0.61
CA GLU A 196 31.21 13.96 -0.84
C GLU A 196 30.62 15.34 -1.17
N GLN A 197 30.68 16.23 -0.19
CA GLN A 197 30.39 17.63 -0.40
C GLN A 197 31.53 18.21 -1.22
N VAL A 198 31.23 18.52 -2.48
CA VAL A 198 31.94 19.53 -3.28
C VAL A 198 30.92 20.51 -3.82
#